data_AF-A0A3B6TLU8-F1
#
_entry.id   AF-A0A3B6TLU8-F1
#
_cell.length_a   1.000
_cell.length_b   1.000
_cell.length_c   1.000
_cell.angle_alpha   90.00
_cell.angle_beta   90.00
_cell.angle_gamma   90.00
#
_symmetry.space_group_name_H-M   'P 1'
#
loop_
_entity.id
_entity.type
_entity.pdbx_description
1 polymer ?
#
loop_
_entity_poly.entity_id
_entity_poly.type
_entity_poly.pdbx_seq_one_letter_code
_entity_poly.pdbx_strand_id
1 'polypeptide(L)'
;MGNSGSTAPASLGKTHVPHFKWKVHDFYALLETKATSAFSAAFDCSGYKCYLQVTPKHKQDDKGNPYVALSLKIAHRCLELGHIVHAVFELSIFNHSKGKYCGCKASYNFDFKNAYSEQHCLIPLQELLKSSAFLVDDSCVFGVKILKIDVSSPEKKVVVVQKKATTVQNLFVQKKGFIKGAYTWAMNNFLELDLKHFVRSPTFEVGGHKCTSACIRMVTSTALTASACTCSWIPRMSSLQSPGRWLK
;
A
#
# COMPACT_ATOMS: atom_id res chain seq x y z
N MET A 1 20.98 -14.31 -18.28
CA MET A 1 21.28 -12.99 -18.88
C MET A 1 19.99 -12.18 -18.88
N GLY A 2 19.77 -11.34 -17.87
CA GLY A 2 18.60 -10.45 -17.78
C GLY A 2 19.07 -9.02 -17.92
N ASN A 3 18.90 -8.45 -19.11
CA ASN A 3 19.26 -7.06 -19.39
C ASN A 3 18.14 -6.15 -18.89
N SER A 4 18.22 -5.71 -17.63
CA SER A 4 17.30 -4.72 -17.06
C SER A 4 17.87 -3.34 -17.29
N GLY A 5 17.88 -2.92 -18.56
CA GLY A 5 18.25 -1.58 -18.95
C GLY A 5 17.31 -0.57 -18.31
N SER A 6 17.90 0.42 -17.64
CA SER A 6 17.23 1.61 -17.11
C SER A 6 16.30 2.20 -18.18
N THR A 7 15.01 1.97 -18.03
CA THR A 7 14.01 2.46 -18.97
C THR A 7 12.99 3.27 -18.18
N ALA A 8 12.82 4.52 -18.59
CA ALA A 8 11.75 5.38 -18.09
C ALA A 8 10.39 4.64 -18.16
N PRO A 9 9.46 4.89 -17.23
CA PRO A 9 8.23 4.11 -17.14
C PRO A 9 7.45 4.21 -18.45
N ALA A 10 7.14 3.05 -19.02
CA ALA A 10 6.47 2.96 -20.31
C ALA A 10 5.03 3.50 -20.20
N SER A 11 4.60 4.24 -21.22
CA SER A 11 3.22 4.75 -21.30
C SER A 11 2.23 3.60 -21.46
N LEU A 12 1.26 3.46 -20.55
CA LEU A 12 0.28 2.36 -20.57
C LEU A 12 -0.92 2.57 -21.52
N GLY A 13 -0.87 3.61 -22.38
CA GLY A 13 -1.89 3.90 -23.41
C GLY A 13 -3.03 4.80 -22.92
N LYS A 14 -3.81 5.35 -23.85
CA LYS A 14 -4.90 6.34 -23.58
C LYS A 14 -6.10 5.75 -22.81
N THR A 15 -6.28 4.43 -22.82
CA THR A 15 -7.41 3.72 -22.17
C THR A 15 -7.03 3.06 -20.83
N HIS A 16 -5.81 3.27 -20.33
CA HIS A 16 -5.39 2.70 -19.05
C HIS A 16 -6.03 3.43 -17.87
N VAL A 17 -7.12 2.87 -17.36
CA VAL A 17 -7.74 3.28 -16.08
C VAL A 17 -7.39 2.24 -15.01
N PRO A 18 -6.63 2.59 -13.98
CA PRO A 18 -6.33 1.66 -12.90
C PRO A 18 -7.59 1.34 -12.08
N HIS A 19 -7.61 0.15 -11.50
CA HIS A 19 -8.69 -0.29 -10.60
C HIS A 19 -8.63 0.44 -9.26
N PHE A 20 -7.42 0.80 -8.83
CA PHE A 20 -7.20 1.55 -7.61
C PHE A 20 -6.22 2.70 -7.87
N LYS A 21 -6.56 3.88 -7.38
CA LYS A 21 -5.75 5.11 -7.45
C LYS A 21 -5.42 5.58 -6.05
N TRP A 22 -4.16 5.90 -5.83
CA TRP A 22 -3.67 6.38 -4.55
C TRP A 22 -2.88 7.67 -4.72
N LYS A 23 -3.44 8.78 -4.22
CA LYS A 23 -2.74 10.05 -4.13
C LYS A 23 -1.99 10.12 -2.81
N VAL A 24 -0.68 10.29 -2.88
CA VAL A 24 0.19 10.55 -1.74
C VAL A 24 0.49 12.04 -1.74
N HIS A 25 0.00 12.75 -0.72
CA HIS A 25 0.33 14.14 -0.45
C HIS A 25 1.59 14.23 0.40
N ASP A 26 2.23 15.40 0.37
CA ASP A 26 3.43 15.71 1.13
C ASP A 26 4.56 14.68 0.87
N PHE A 27 4.84 14.40 -0.40
CA PHE A 27 5.78 13.35 -0.81
C PHE A 27 7.20 13.60 -0.29
N TYR A 28 7.65 14.87 -0.18
CA TYR A 28 8.91 15.18 0.49
C TYR A 28 8.92 14.74 1.96
N ALA A 29 7.80 14.89 2.67
CA ALA A 29 7.70 14.42 4.05
C ALA A 29 7.84 12.90 4.12
N LEU A 30 7.31 12.15 3.14
CA LEU A 30 7.49 10.69 3.05
C LEU A 30 8.98 10.30 2.92
N LEU A 31 9.78 11.09 2.20
CA LEU A 31 11.22 10.88 2.04
C LEU A 31 12.02 11.18 3.31
N GLU A 32 11.56 12.14 4.12
CA GLU A 32 12.21 12.53 5.39
C GLU A 32 11.91 11.53 6.52
N THR A 33 10.86 10.73 6.41
CA THR A 33 10.54 9.73 7.44
C THR A 33 11.63 8.65 7.53
N LYS A 34 11.77 8.07 8.72
CA LYS A 34 12.57 6.85 8.91
C LYS A 34 11.90 5.59 8.35
N ALA A 35 10.64 5.68 7.92
CA ALA A 35 9.93 4.53 7.36
C ALA A 35 10.49 4.18 5.98
N THR A 36 10.76 2.89 5.77
CA THR A 36 11.28 2.39 4.48
C THR A 36 10.19 2.31 3.41
N SER A 37 8.92 2.36 3.81
CA SER A 37 7.77 2.27 2.90
C SER A 37 6.51 2.89 3.52
N ALA A 38 5.54 3.19 2.66
CA ALA A 38 4.18 3.51 3.05
C ALA A 38 3.18 2.59 2.34
N PHE A 39 2.03 2.37 2.96
CA PHE A 39 0.95 1.54 2.42
C PHE A 39 -0.30 2.37 2.19
N SER A 40 -1.05 2.02 1.15
CA SER A 40 -2.43 2.44 1.00
C SER A 40 -3.32 1.80 2.09
N ALA A 41 -4.59 2.20 2.16
CA ALA A 41 -5.59 1.37 2.81
C ALA A 41 -5.90 0.14 1.94
N ALA A 42 -6.63 -0.79 2.54
CA ALA A 42 -7.11 -1.96 1.84
C ALA A 42 -8.06 -1.54 0.71
N PHE A 43 -7.84 -2.09 -0.48
CA PHE A 43 -8.78 -2.00 -1.61
C PHE A 43 -9.12 -3.41 -2.09
N ASP A 44 -10.21 -3.51 -2.87
CA ASP A 44 -10.63 -4.79 -3.45
C ASP A 44 -9.88 -5.08 -4.76
N CYS A 45 -9.33 -6.29 -4.87
CA CYS A 45 -8.62 -6.79 -6.03
C CYS A 45 -9.21 -8.15 -6.41
N SER A 46 -10.32 -8.12 -7.15
CA SER A 46 -10.97 -9.35 -7.64
C SER A 46 -11.35 -10.31 -6.51
N GLY A 47 -11.94 -9.82 -5.42
CA GLY A 47 -12.34 -10.63 -4.26
C GLY A 47 -11.27 -10.79 -3.18
N TYR A 48 -10.05 -10.30 -3.42
CA TYR A 48 -9.00 -10.21 -2.41
C TYR A 48 -8.95 -8.81 -1.81
N LYS A 49 -8.49 -8.70 -0.56
CA LYS A 49 -8.10 -7.40 0.00
C LYS A 49 -6.64 -7.15 -0.30
N CYS A 50 -6.34 -6.11 -1.06
CA CYS A 50 -4.99 -5.72 -1.44
C CYS A 50 -4.57 -4.39 -0.81
N TYR A 51 -3.26 -4.16 -0.79
CA TYR A 51 -2.63 -2.90 -0.43
C TYR A 51 -1.57 -2.56 -1.48
N LEU A 52 -1.41 -1.28 -1.79
CA LEU A 52 -0.34 -0.78 -2.62
C LEU A 52 0.74 -0.24 -1.69
N GLN A 53 1.96 -0.74 -1.85
CA GLN A 53 3.12 -0.25 -1.11
C GLN A 53 3.93 0.68 -2.02
N VAL A 54 4.35 1.82 -1.48
CA VAL A 54 5.39 2.67 -2.08
C VAL A 54 6.66 2.58 -1.24
N THR A 55 7.78 2.31 -1.89
CA THR A 55 9.12 2.40 -1.30
C THR A 55 9.85 3.52 -2.03
N PRO A 56 9.95 4.71 -1.41
CA PRO A 56 10.34 5.93 -2.13
C PRO A 56 11.85 6.05 -2.33
N LYS A 57 12.66 5.28 -1.59
CA LYS A 57 14.13 5.24 -1.67
C LYS A 57 14.62 3.80 -1.90
N HIS A 58 13.97 3.07 -2.82
CA HIS A 58 14.39 1.71 -3.14
C HIS A 58 15.75 1.71 -3.85
N LYS A 59 16.67 0.86 -3.42
CA LYS A 59 17.97 0.66 -4.05
C LYS A 59 18.05 -0.78 -4.56
N GLN A 60 18.36 -0.97 -5.84
CA GLN A 60 18.57 -2.30 -6.41
C GLN A 60 19.94 -2.88 -6.04
N ASP A 61 20.95 -2.02 -5.83
CA ASP A 61 22.28 -2.37 -5.36
C ASP A 61 22.88 -1.25 -4.48
N ASP A 62 24.03 -1.50 -3.85
CA ASP A 62 24.67 -0.57 -2.90
C ASP A 62 25.14 0.75 -3.52
N LYS A 63 25.29 0.82 -4.85
CA LYS A 63 25.82 1.97 -5.60
C LYS A 63 24.76 2.68 -6.45
N GLY A 64 23.58 2.07 -6.57
CA GLY A 64 22.51 2.50 -7.45
C GLY A 64 21.81 3.75 -6.94
N ASN A 65 21.48 4.65 -7.86
CA ASN A 65 20.61 5.78 -7.58
C ASN A 65 19.24 5.27 -7.09
N PRO A 66 18.65 5.87 -6.05
CA PRO A 66 17.38 5.41 -5.52
C PRO A 66 16.25 5.59 -6.54
N TYR A 67 15.34 4.63 -6.56
CA TYR A 67 14.11 4.65 -7.32
C TYR A 67 12.90 4.73 -6.40
N VAL A 68 11.81 5.29 -6.92
CA VAL A 68 10.50 5.05 -6.34
C VAL A 68 9.99 3.73 -6.89
N ALA A 69 9.81 2.76 -6.00
CA ALA A 69 9.31 1.44 -6.34
C ALA A 69 7.92 1.20 -5.75
N LEU A 70 7.11 0.42 -6.46
CA LEU A 70 5.82 -0.06 -5.99
C LEU A 70 5.83 -1.58 -5.84
N SER A 71 5.05 -2.09 -4.89
CA SER A 71 4.69 -3.51 -4.82
C SER A 71 3.23 -3.67 -4.45
N LEU A 72 2.64 -4.77 -4.92
CA LEU A 72 1.29 -5.18 -4.55
C LEU A 72 1.36 -6.15 -3.37
N LYS A 73 0.49 -5.96 -2.39
CA LYS A 73 0.35 -6.88 -1.26
C LYS A 73 -1.06 -7.43 -1.21
N ILE A 74 -1.21 -8.75 -1.10
CA ILE A 74 -2.48 -9.37 -0.74
C ILE A 74 -2.55 -9.50 0.79
N ALA A 75 -3.71 -9.20 1.38
CA ALA A 75 -3.92 -9.38 2.80
C ALA A 75 -3.72 -10.86 3.14
N HIS A 76 -2.84 -11.14 4.10
CA HIS A 76 -2.49 -12.51 4.48
C HIS A 76 -3.71 -13.36 4.90
N ARG A 77 -4.75 -12.73 5.47
CA ARG A 77 -6.02 -13.40 5.82
C ARG A 77 -6.82 -13.90 4.61
N CYS A 78 -6.47 -13.46 3.41
CA CYS A 78 -7.06 -13.91 2.16
C CYS A 78 -6.21 -14.99 1.47
N LEU A 79 -5.08 -15.39 2.07
CA LEU A 79 -4.18 -16.41 1.54
C LEU A 79 -4.32 -17.67 2.41
N GLU A 80 -4.68 -18.77 1.76
CA GLU A 80 -4.87 -20.07 2.41
C GLU A 80 -3.61 -20.92 2.27
N LEU A 81 -3.33 -21.77 3.25
CA LEU A 81 -2.15 -22.62 3.23
C LEU A 81 -2.24 -23.62 2.08
N GLY A 82 -1.17 -23.73 1.29
CA GLY A 82 -1.11 -24.61 0.12
C GLY A 82 -1.72 -24.02 -1.16
N HIS A 83 -2.42 -22.89 -1.09
CA HIS A 83 -2.94 -22.20 -2.28
C HIS A 83 -1.91 -21.21 -2.84
N ILE A 84 -1.87 -21.11 -4.16
CA ILE A 84 -1.11 -20.09 -4.87
C ILE A 84 -2.09 -19.22 -5.65
N VAL A 85 -2.03 -17.92 -5.39
CA VAL A 85 -2.79 -16.88 -6.09
C VAL A 85 -1.85 -16.23 -7.10
N HIS A 86 -1.93 -16.64 -8.35
CA HIS A 86 -1.18 -16.02 -9.44
C HIS A 86 -1.92 -14.76 -9.90
N ALA A 87 -1.28 -13.60 -9.76
CA ALA A 87 -1.85 -12.34 -10.22
C ALA A 87 -0.98 -11.70 -11.30
N VAL A 88 -1.63 -11.19 -12.35
CA VAL A 88 -1.02 -10.32 -13.36
C VAL A 88 -1.61 -8.93 -13.18
N PHE A 89 -0.76 -7.93 -13.03
CA PHE A 89 -1.16 -6.56 -12.70
C PHE A 89 -0.24 -5.52 -13.33
N GLU A 90 -0.70 -4.28 -13.39
CA GLU A 90 0.07 -3.12 -13.84
C GLU A 90 0.24 -2.17 -12.66
N LEU A 91 1.49 -1.80 -12.37
CA LEU A 91 1.87 -0.78 -11.39
C LEU A 91 2.21 0.49 -12.15
N SER A 92 1.73 1.64 -11.67
CA SER A 92 1.84 2.88 -12.45
C SER A 92 1.89 4.14 -11.59
N ILE A 93 2.44 5.20 -12.19
CA ILE A 93 2.42 6.59 -11.72
C ILE A 93 1.71 7.46 -12.76
N PHE A 94 0.92 8.43 -12.31
CA PHE A 94 0.19 9.33 -13.19
C PHE A 94 1.07 10.49 -13.66
N ASN A 95 1.12 10.70 -14.97
CA ASN A 95 1.70 11.88 -15.59
C ASN A 95 0.59 12.93 -15.82
N HIS A 96 0.59 13.97 -15.00
CA HIS A 96 -0.37 15.07 -15.04
C HIS A 96 -0.29 15.88 -16.34
N SER A 97 0.91 16.13 -16.87
CA SER A 97 1.08 16.90 -18.12
C SER A 97 0.50 16.17 -19.34
N LYS A 98 0.61 14.84 -19.38
CA LYS A 98 0.12 14.00 -20.49
C LYS A 98 -1.26 13.39 -20.21
N GLY A 99 -1.81 13.60 -19.02
CA GLY A 99 -3.10 13.04 -18.59
C GLY A 99 -3.17 11.51 -18.63
N LYS A 100 -2.04 10.81 -18.41
CA LYS A 100 -1.97 9.34 -18.58
C LYS A 100 -1.06 8.66 -17.56
N TYR A 101 -1.29 7.36 -17.34
CA TYR A 101 -0.45 6.53 -16.49
C TYR A 101 0.76 5.99 -17.24
N CYS A 102 1.91 6.00 -16.57
CA CYS A 102 3.15 5.36 -17.00
C CYS A 102 3.55 4.29 -15.98
N GLY A 103 4.04 3.14 -16.42
CA GLY A 103 4.42 2.08 -15.50
C GLY A 103 4.82 0.78 -16.17
N CYS A 104 4.67 -0.32 -15.44
CA CYS A 104 5.08 -1.65 -15.89
C CYS A 104 4.00 -2.68 -15.56
N LYS A 105 3.96 -3.73 -16.39
CA LYS A 105 3.19 -4.94 -16.15
C LYS A 105 4.06 -5.94 -15.41
N ALA A 106 3.49 -6.59 -14.41
CA ALA A 106 4.14 -7.60 -13.59
C ALA A 106 3.21 -8.81 -13.38
N SER A 107 3.80 -9.93 -12.99
CA SER A 107 3.10 -11.13 -12.55
C SER A 107 3.77 -11.68 -11.31
N TYR A 108 2.99 -12.15 -10.35
CA TYR A 108 3.53 -12.70 -9.11
C TYR A 108 2.65 -13.82 -8.55
N ASN A 109 3.28 -14.80 -7.92
CA ASN A 109 2.63 -15.90 -7.21
C ASN A 109 2.57 -15.55 -5.73
N PHE A 110 1.38 -15.18 -5.26
CA PHE A 110 1.14 -14.93 -3.85
C PHE A 110 0.77 -16.23 -3.15
N ASP A 111 1.36 -16.47 -2.00
CA ASP A 111 1.05 -17.61 -1.14
C ASP A 111 1.09 -17.17 0.33
N PHE A 112 0.74 -18.09 1.23
CA PHE A 112 0.73 -17.83 2.67
C PHE A 112 2.05 -17.25 3.21
N LYS A 113 3.21 -17.62 2.65
CA LYS A 113 4.54 -17.10 3.02
C LYS A 113 4.84 -15.78 2.30
N ASN A 114 4.41 -15.66 1.05
CA ASN A 114 4.76 -14.58 0.13
C ASN A 114 3.54 -13.70 -0.21
N ALA A 115 3.14 -12.87 0.74
CA ALA A 115 2.00 -11.97 0.58
C ALA A 115 2.31 -10.67 -0.19
N TYR A 116 3.56 -10.46 -0.61
CA TYR A 116 4.05 -9.26 -1.29
C TYR A 116 4.66 -9.65 -2.63
N SER A 117 4.37 -8.88 -3.67
CA SER A 117 5.14 -8.97 -4.90
C SER A 117 6.55 -8.42 -4.72
N GLU A 118 7.39 -8.70 -5.70
CA GLU A 118 8.64 -7.96 -5.89
C GLU A 118 8.38 -6.45 -5.98
N GLN A 119 9.42 -5.69 -5.62
CA GLN A 119 9.41 -4.23 -5.74
C GLN A 119 9.80 -3.85 -7.17
N HIS A 120 8.90 -3.18 -7.87
CA HIS A 120 9.13 -2.74 -9.24
C HIS A 120 9.47 -1.25 -9.26
N CYS A 121 10.68 -0.92 -9.69
CA CYS A 121 11.13 0.46 -9.89
C CYS A 121 10.31 1.12 -10.99
N LEU A 122 9.66 2.23 -10.68
CA LEU A 122 8.89 3.01 -11.66
C LEU A 122 9.69 4.16 -12.26
N ILE A 123 10.31 4.97 -11.41
CA ILE A 123 10.97 6.21 -11.82
C ILE A 123 12.16 6.47 -10.89
N PRO A 124 13.33 6.91 -11.42
CA PRO A 124 14.42 7.38 -10.58
C PRO A 124 13.91 8.48 -9.64
N LEU A 125 14.28 8.41 -8.36
CA LEU A 125 13.80 9.39 -7.38
C LEU A 125 14.20 10.82 -7.78
N GLN A 126 15.42 11.02 -8.27
CA GLN A 126 15.88 12.34 -8.70
C GLN A 126 15.07 12.89 -9.89
N GLU A 127 14.63 12.03 -10.80
CA GLU A 127 13.79 12.43 -11.93
C GLU A 127 12.39 12.84 -11.45
N LEU A 128 11.80 12.05 -10.53
CA LEU A 128 10.50 12.37 -9.94
C LEU A 128 10.51 13.73 -9.25
N LEU A 129 11.53 14.01 -8.42
CA LEU A 129 11.62 15.26 -7.65
C LEU A 129 11.84 16.51 -8.51
N LYS A 130 12.29 16.34 -9.76
CA LYS A 130 12.45 17.44 -10.72
C LYS A 130 11.26 17.55 -11.69
N SER A 131 10.34 16.58 -11.66
CA SER A 131 9.28 16.48 -12.66
C SER A 131 7.97 17.07 -12.16
N SER A 132 7.63 18.25 -12.66
CA SER A 132 6.28 18.83 -12.52
C SER A 132 5.19 18.03 -13.23
N ALA A 133 5.57 17.04 -14.05
CA ALA A 133 4.62 16.15 -14.70
C ALA A 133 4.15 15.02 -13.78
N PHE A 134 4.96 14.60 -12.81
CA PHE A 134 4.66 13.46 -11.93
C PHE A 134 4.46 13.87 -10.47
N LEU A 135 5.12 14.94 -10.02
CA LEU A 135 5.01 15.52 -8.69
C LEU A 135 4.38 16.92 -8.82
N VAL A 136 3.10 17.04 -8.46
CA VAL A 136 2.33 18.30 -8.53
C VAL A 136 1.85 18.64 -7.11
N ASP A 137 2.13 19.86 -6.64
CA ASP A 137 1.79 20.31 -5.28
C ASP A 137 2.26 19.31 -4.20
N ASP A 138 3.53 18.91 -4.30
CA ASP A 138 4.15 17.88 -3.46
C ASP A 138 3.33 16.57 -3.37
N SER A 139 2.59 16.25 -4.44
CA SER A 139 1.72 15.09 -4.48
C SER A 139 2.03 14.21 -5.68
N CYS A 140 2.09 12.90 -5.42
CA CYS A 140 2.22 11.87 -6.44
C CYS A 140 0.94 11.04 -6.51
N VAL A 141 0.54 10.60 -7.70
CA VAL A 141 -0.59 9.67 -7.86
C VAL A 141 -0.10 8.34 -8.41
N PHE A 142 -0.23 7.31 -7.60
CA PHE A 142 0.07 5.93 -7.98
C PHE A 142 -1.21 5.19 -8.35
N GLY A 143 -1.07 4.14 -9.16
CA GLY A 143 -2.18 3.33 -9.60
C GLY A 143 -1.81 1.86 -9.74
N VAL A 144 -2.78 1.00 -9.48
CA VAL A 144 -2.69 -0.43 -9.77
C VAL A 144 -3.90 -0.88 -10.57
N LYS A 145 -3.65 -1.68 -11.61
CA LYS A 145 -4.68 -2.34 -12.41
C LYS A 145 -4.47 -3.84 -12.34
N ILE A 146 -5.48 -4.56 -11.89
CA ILE A 146 -5.43 -6.02 -11.83
C ILE A 146 -5.92 -6.56 -13.17
N LEU A 147 -5.07 -7.24 -13.91
CA LEU A 147 -5.41 -7.78 -15.23
C LEU A 147 -5.99 -9.19 -15.13
N LYS A 148 -5.41 -10.02 -14.25
CA LYS A 148 -5.81 -11.40 -14.06
C LYS A 148 -5.49 -11.84 -12.63
N ILE A 149 -6.36 -12.63 -12.02
CA ILE A 149 -6.08 -13.37 -10.78
C ILE A 149 -6.61 -14.79 -10.98
N ASP A 150 -5.72 -15.76 -10.84
CA ASP A 150 -6.02 -17.19 -10.87
C ASP A 150 -5.57 -17.82 -9.55
N VAL A 151 -6.31 -18.81 -9.09
CA VAL A 151 -5.95 -19.57 -7.87
C VAL A 151 -5.68 -21.01 -8.27
N SER A 152 -4.51 -21.52 -7.92
CA SER A 152 -4.22 -22.95 -7.96
C SER A 152 -4.26 -23.50 -6.54
N SER A 153 -5.13 -24.47 -6.32
CA SER A 153 -5.22 -25.23 -5.08
C SER A 153 -4.80 -26.69 -5.32
N PRO A 154 -4.30 -27.39 -4.28
CA PRO A 154 -4.35 -28.84 -4.25
C PRO A 154 -5.83 -29.25 -4.07
N GLU A 155 -6.52 -29.39 -5.20
CA GLU A 155 -7.95 -29.70 -5.38
C GLU A 155 -9.02 -28.66 -4.95
N LYS A 156 -10.16 -28.74 -5.65
CA LYS A 156 -11.09 -27.67 -6.13
C LYS A 156 -11.64 -26.65 -5.12
N LYS A 157 -11.67 -25.37 -5.54
CA LYS A 157 -12.92 -24.58 -5.76
C LYS A 157 -12.68 -23.38 -6.70
N VAL A 158 -13.55 -23.23 -7.70
CA VAL A 158 -13.54 -22.12 -8.67
C VAL A 158 -14.23 -20.90 -8.05
N VAL A 159 -13.53 -19.78 -7.97
CA VAL A 159 -14.11 -18.48 -7.58
C VAL A 159 -14.37 -17.65 -8.84
N VAL A 160 -15.64 -17.34 -9.09
CA VAL A 160 -16.05 -16.43 -10.17
C VAL A 160 -15.95 -14.99 -9.67
N VAL A 161 -15.17 -14.16 -10.36
CA VAL A 161 -14.90 -12.76 -10.02
C VAL A 161 -15.90 -11.84 -10.74
N GLN A 162 -16.61 -11.01 -9.98
CA GLN A 162 -17.38 -9.87 -10.52
C GLN A 162 -16.54 -8.59 -10.54
N LYS A 163 -16.60 -7.86 -11.66
CA LYS A 163 -15.88 -6.61 -11.91
C LYS A 163 -16.63 -5.43 -11.25
N LYS A 164 -15.95 -4.61 -10.44
CA LYS A 164 -16.52 -3.41 -9.80
C LYS A 164 -15.68 -2.15 -10.07
N ALA A 165 -16.30 -0.99 -9.85
CA ALA A 165 -15.80 0.35 -10.16
C ALA A 165 -14.49 0.77 -9.44
N THR A 166 -13.78 1.72 -10.04
CA THR A 166 -12.50 2.26 -9.56
C THR A 166 -12.62 2.93 -8.18
N THR A 167 -11.70 2.62 -7.27
CA THR A 167 -11.62 3.25 -5.94
C THR A 167 -10.48 4.28 -5.89
N VAL A 168 -10.73 5.45 -5.29
CA VAL A 168 -9.74 6.53 -5.10
C VAL A 168 -9.46 6.72 -3.61
N GLN A 169 -8.18 6.80 -3.24
CA GLN A 169 -7.74 7.03 -1.86
C GLN A 169 -6.67 8.14 -1.78
N ASN A 170 -6.71 8.94 -0.72
CA ASN A 170 -5.68 9.94 -0.37
C ASN A 170 -4.91 9.52 0.90
N LEU A 171 -3.59 9.74 0.92
CA LEU A 171 -2.74 9.69 2.11
C LEU A 171 -2.14 11.09 2.34
N PHE A 172 -2.21 11.59 3.58
CA PHE A 172 -1.59 12.85 4.01
C PHE A 172 -0.42 12.55 4.96
N VAL A 173 0.78 13.07 4.68
CA VAL A 173 1.99 12.84 5.49
C VAL A 173 2.30 14.13 6.26
N GLN A 174 1.82 14.23 7.51
CA GLN A 174 1.99 15.47 8.29
C GLN A 174 3.40 15.61 8.90
N LYS A 175 4.01 16.79 8.70
CA LYS A 175 5.32 17.20 9.27
C LYS A 175 5.21 17.84 10.68
N LYS A 176 4.07 18.43 11.04
CA LYS A 176 3.86 19.11 12.33
C LYS A 176 3.12 18.21 13.32
N GLY A 177 3.78 17.92 14.43
CA GLY A 177 3.20 17.20 15.57
C GLY A 177 3.30 15.69 15.41
N PHE A 178 4.51 15.12 15.50
CA PHE A 178 4.60 13.70 15.86
C PHE A 178 3.92 13.53 17.20
N ILE A 179 2.81 12.81 17.22
CA ILE A 179 2.17 12.41 18.46
C ILE A 179 3.06 11.33 19.07
N LYS A 180 3.92 11.77 19.98
CA LYS A 180 4.77 10.87 20.75
C LYS A 180 3.90 10.24 21.82
N GLY A 181 3.62 8.95 21.67
CA GLY A 181 2.95 8.15 22.68
C GLY A 181 3.46 6.73 22.66
N ALA A 182 3.52 6.11 23.83
CA ALA A 182 3.84 4.70 23.97
C ALA A 182 2.53 3.92 24.13
N TYR A 183 2.41 2.81 23.41
CA TYR A 183 1.34 1.84 23.60
C TYR A 183 1.97 0.52 24.03
N THR A 184 1.63 0.07 25.24
CA THR A 184 2.06 -1.22 25.79
C THR A 184 0.94 -2.22 25.62
N TRP A 185 1.24 -3.36 25.00
CA TRP A 185 0.29 -4.44 24.81
C TRP A 185 0.90 -5.74 25.31
N ALA A 186 0.19 -6.39 26.24
CA ALA A 186 0.53 -7.72 26.72
C ALA A 186 0.02 -8.78 25.72
N MET A 187 0.95 -9.52 25.13
CA MET A 187 0.64 -10.61 24.21
C MET A 187 0.43 -11.90 25.00
N ASN A 188 -0.82 -12.33 25.10
CA ASN A 188 -1.17 -13.55 25.85
C ASN A 188 -1.16 -14.82 24.98
N ASN A 189 -1.16 -14.67 23.65
CA ASN A 189 -1.29 -15.78 22.70
C ASN A 189 -0.02 -15.99 21.88
N PHE A 190 1.13 -16.17 22.53
CA PHE A 190 2.41 -16.39 21.83
C PHE A 190 2.36 -17.63 20.91
N LEU A 191 1.62 -18.67 21.27
CA LEU A 191 1.39 -19.86 20.43
C LEU A 191 0.69 -19.54 19.09
N GLU A 192 -0.04 -18.41 18.99
CA GLU A 192 -0.61 -17.97 17.71
C GLU A 192 0.46 -17.41 16.75
N LEU A 193 1.64 -16.98 17.23
CA LEU A 193 2.76 -16.61 16.35
C LEU A 193 3.31 -17.83 15.60
N ASP A 194 3.32 -19.01 16.23
CA ASP A 194 3.77 -20.24 15.58
C ASP A 194 2.80 -20.70 14.49
N LEU A 195 1.50 -20.42 14.65
CA LEU A 195 0.45 -20.79 13.71
C LEU A 195 0.15 -19.73 12.63
N LYS A 196 0.20 -18.44 12.99
CA LYS A 196 -0.23 -17.33 12.11
C LYS A 196 0.94 -16.43 11.67
N HIS A 197 2.17 -16.66 12.16
CA HIS A 197 3.41 -15.91 11.88
C HIS A 197 3.38 -14.40 12.16
N PHE A 198 2.23 -13.85 12.56
CA PHE A 198 2.07 -12.49 13.04
C PHE A 198 0.89 -12.42 14.00
N VAL A 199 0.93 -11.45 14.91
CA VAL A 199 -0.20 -11.13 15.79
C VAL A 199 -0.41 -9.63 15.78
N ARG A 200 -1.69 -9.24 15.83
CA ARG A 200 -2.11 -7.85 15.85
C ARG A 200 -2.56 -7.44 17.24
N SER A 201 -2.20 -6.24 17.64
CA SER A 201 -2.81 -5.62 18.80
C SER A 201 -4.28 -5.31 18.53
N PRO A 202 -5.10 -5.16 19.58
CA PRO A 202 -6.36 -4.43 19.50
C PRO A 202 -6.15 -3.02 18.91
N THR A 203 -7.23 -2.41 18.43
CA THR A 203 -7.27 -0.99 18.10
C THR A 203 -6.97 -0.18 19.36
N PHE A 204 -6.12 0.83 19.24
CA PHE A 204 -5.69 1.64 20.38
C PHE A 204 -5.70 3.13 20.01
N GLU A 205 -5.61 3.98 21.03
CA GLU A 205 -5.54 5.42 20.86
C GLU A 205 -4.19 5.93 21.33
N VAL A 206 -3.50 6.71 20.50
CA VAL A 206 -2.26 7.40 20.86
C VAL A 206 -2.43 8.88 20.56
N GLY A 207 -2.35 9.68 21.63
CA GLY A 207 -2.54 11.14 21.64
C GLY A 207 -3.75 11.67 20.87
N GLY A 208 -4.92 11.09 21.09
CA GLY A 208 -6.18 11.53 20.47
C GLY A 208 -6.51 10.88 19.13
N HIS A 209 -5.64 9.97 18.64
CA HIS A 209 -5.80 9.33 17.34
C HIS A 209 -6.01 7.84 17.48
N LYS A 210 -7.09 7.35 16.86
CA LYS A 210 -7.41 5.93 16.78
C LYS A 210 -6.53 5.25 15.73
N CYS A 211 -5.64 4.37 16.17
CA CYS A 211 -4.75 3.60 15.32
C CYS A 211 -5.31 2.18 15.16
N THR A 212 -5.39 1.70 13.91
CA THR A 212 -6.15 0.49 13.59
C THR A 212 -5.59 -0.77 14.24
N SER A 213 -4.25 -0.91 14.27
CA SER A 213 -3.53 -1.99 14.98
C SER A 213 -2.01 -1.83 14.85
N ALA A 214 -1.25 -2.31 15.82
CA ALA A 214 0.17 -2.65 15.68
C ALA A 214 0.32 -4.14 15.36
N CYS A 215 1.37 -4.52 14.64
CA CYS A 215 1.64 -5.88 14.23
C CYS A 215 3.05 -6.30 14.64
N ILE A 216 3.16 -7.48 15.26
CA ILE A 216 4.43 -8.15 15.52
C ILE A 216 4.50 -9.35 14.57
N ARG A 217 5.59 -9.48 13.83
CA ARG A 217 5.82 -10.57 12.87
C ARG A 217 7.05 -11.37 13.24
N MET A 218 6.97 -12.69 13.15
CA MET A 218 8.11 -13.58 13.25
C MET A 218 8.86 -13.60 11.92
N VAL A 219 10.15 -13.25 11.93
CA VAL A 219 11.03 -13.22 10.75
C VAL A 219 11.83 -14.53 10.65
N THR A 220 12.25 -15.05 11.80
CA THR A 220 12.85 -16.38 12.01
C THR A 220 12.38 -16.91 13.36
N SER A 221 12.64 -18.18 13.69
CA SER A 221 12.31 -18.77 15.00
C SER A 221 12.89 -18.00 16.21
N THR A 222 13.80 -17.04 15.98
CA THR A 222 14.47 -16.23 17.00
C THR A 222 14.33 -14.72 16.81
N ALA A 223 13.67 -14.23 15.77
CA ALA A 223 13.60 -12.80 15.46
C ALA A 223 12.16 -12.28 15.26
N LEU A 224 11.80 -11.22 15.97
CA LEU A 224 10.52 -10.51 15.83
C LEU A 224 10.74 -9.11 15.24
N THR A 225 9.85 -8.68 14.35
CA THR A 225 9.78 -7.28 13.87
C THR A 225 8.44 -6.67 14.25
N ALA A 226 8.48 -5.46 14.80
CA ALA A 226 7.29 -4.69 15.14
C ALA A 226 7.04 -3.60 14.09
N SER A 227 5.80 -3.50 13.61
CA SER A 227 5.35 -2.44 12.70
C SER A 227 4.01 -1.88 13.16
N ALA A 228 3.84 -0.56 13.13
CA ALA A 228 2.56 0.08 13.39
C ALA A 228 1.84 0.34 12.05
N CYS A 229 0.56 -0.05 11.93
CA CYS A 229 -0.25 0.35 10.79
C CYS A 229 -0.89 1.72 11.06
N THR A 230 -0.88 2.56 10.01
CA THR A 230 -1.33 3.96 9.93
C THR A 230 -2.47 4.38 10.87
N CYS A 231 -2.30 5.49 11.58
CA CYS A 231 -3.37 6.14 12.35
C CYS A 231 -4.29 6.94 11.40
N SER A 232 -5.60 6.70 11.46
CA SER A 232 -6.60 7.44 10.69
C SER A 232 -7.20 8.56 11.53
N TRP A 233 -7.25 9.78 10.98
CA TRP A 233 -8.02 10.87 11.57
C TRP A 233 -9.52 10.60 11.42
N ILE A 234 -10.25 10.60 12.53
CA ILE A 234 -11.71 10.78 12.53
C ILE A 234 -11.92 12.25 12.89
N PRO A 235 -12.44 13.11 11.99
CA PRO A 235 -12.87 14.43 12.38
C PRO A 235 -13.95 14.28 13.44
N ARG A 236 -13.72 14.83 14.63
CA ARG A 236 -14.77 14.99 15.64
C ARG A 236 -15.76 15.97 15.02
N MET A 237 -16.90 15.47 14.52
CA MET A 237 -18.03 16.33 14.20
C MET A 237 -18.46 16.97 15.53
N SER A 238 -18.01 18.20 15.77
CA SER A 238 -18.60 19.06 16.77
C SER A 238 -20.07 19.23 16.39
N SER A 239 -20.94 18.79 17.30
CA SER A 239 -22.38 19.00 17.36
C SER A 239 -22.87 20.16 16.48
N LEU A 240 -23.71 19.82 15.49
CA LEU A 240 -24.68 20.76 14.94
C LEU A 240 -25.55 21.27 16.10
N GLN A 241 -25.40 22.54 16.47
CA GLN A 241 -26.41 23.27 17.22
C GLN A 241 -27.72 23.20 16.44
N SER A 242 -28.78 22.77 17.12
CA SER A 242 -30.15 22.75 16.60
C SER A 242 -30.55 24.17 16.14
N PRO A 243 -31.19 24.34 14.98
CA PRO A 243 -31.80 25.62 14.62
C PRO A 243 -32.97 25.88 15.57
N GLY A 244 -32.86 26.99 16.32
CA GLY A 244 -33.95 27.55 17.10
C GLY A 244 -35.18 27.80 16.23
N ARG A 245 -36.30 27.30 16.73
CA ARG A 245 -37.65 27.42 16.20
C ARG A 245 -38.05 28.90 16.15
N TRP A 246 -38.27 29.45 14.95
CA TRP A 246 -39.07 30.66 14.78
C TRP A 246 -40.44 30.24 14.28
N LEU A 247 -41.43 30.29 15.17
CA LEU A 247 -42.84 30.37 14.80
C LEU A 247 -43.33 31.76 15.25
N LYS A 248 -44.12 32.38 14.37
CA LYS A 248 -44.91 33.58 14.66
C LYS A 248 -45.82 33.37 15.87
#